data_AF-A0A9Q3VAK5-F1
#
_entry.id   AF-A0A9Q3VAK5-F1
#
_cell.length_a   1.000
_cell.length_b   1.000
_cell.length_c   1.000
_cell.angle_alpha   90.00
_cell.angle_beta   90.00
_cell.angle_gamma   90.00
#
_symmetry.space_group_name_H-M   'P 1'
#
loop_
_entity.id
_entity.type
_entity.pdbx_description
1 polymer ?
#
loop_
_entity_poly.entity_id
_entity_poly.type
_entity_poly.pdbx_seq_one_letter_code
_entity_poly.pdbx_strand_id
1 'polypeptide(L)' 'MEAFKVVSLIRKYEKCPCCGNDKVGNGEGKLIVEEDTFKRSCKCGFEIIVDEDGKEIKG' A
#
# COMPACT_ATOMS: atom_id res chain seq x y z
N MET A 1 -2.68 -3.43 -13.47
CA MET A 1 -3.15 -2.32 -12.62
C MET A 1 -2.79 -1.00 -13.28
N GLU A 2 -3.80 -0.21 -13.60
CA GLU A 2 -3.65 1.08 -14.28
C GLU A 2 -2.86 2.09 -13.43
N ALA A 3 -1.92 2.83 -14.06
CA ALA A 3 -1.04 3.78 -13.36
C ALA A 3 -1.80 4.82 -12.51
N PHE A 4 -2.98 5.28 -12.97
CA PHE A 4 -3.81 6.23 -12.22
C PHE A 4 -4.38 5.63 -10.92
N LYS A 5 -4.71 4.34 -10.91
CA LYS A 5 -5.16 3.62 -9.71
C LYS A 5 -4.02 3.53 -8.71
N VAL A 6 -2.80 3.19 -9.17
CA VAL A 6 -1.60 3.14 -8.33
C VAL A 6 -1.35 4.48 -7.65
N VAL A 7 -1.39 5.59 -8.40
CA VAL A 7 -1.21 6.94 -7.84
C VAL A 7 -2.29 7.27 -6.79
N SER A 8 -3.53 6.86 -7.04
CA SER A 8 -4.64 7.05 -6.09
C SER A 8 -4.42 6.25 -4.79
N LEU A 9 -3.93 5.02 -4.90
CA LEU A 9 -3.60 4.18 -3.74
C LEU A 9 -2.38 4.70 -2.97
N ILE A 10 -1.35 5.19 -3.67
CA ILE A 10 -0.18 5.83 -3.04
C ILE A 10 -0.65 7.04 -2.21
N ARG A 11 -1.52 7.89 -2.74
CA ARG A 11 -2.05 9.04 -1.98
C ARG A 11 -2.91 8.59 -0.79
N LYS A 12 -3.74 7.57 -0.98
CA LYS A 12 -4.62 7.03 0.09
C LYS A 12 -3.81 6.45 1.25
N TYR A 13 -2.71 5.78 0.96
CA TYR A 13 -1.86 5.10 1.95
C TYR A 13 -0.47 5.72 2.09
N GLU A 14 -0.34 7.00 1.74
CA GLU A 14 0.89 7.79 1.89
C GLU A 14 1.30 7.72 3.36
N LYS A 15 0.39 8.18 4.23
CA LYS A 15 0.48 8.03 5.68
C LYS A 15 -0.17 6.74 6.12
N CYS A 16 0.54 5.99 6.95
CA CYS A 16 -0.01 4.80 7.58
C CYS A 16 -1.28 5.16 8.38
N PRO A 17 -2.43 4.51 8.12
CA PRO A 17 -3.67 4.82 8.84
C PRO A 17 -3.61 4.44 10.33
N CYS A 18 -2.66 3.61 10.74
CA CYS A 18 -2.51 3.18 12.13
C CYS A 18 -1.57 4.08 12.95
N CYS A 19 -0.43 4.51 12.40
CA CYS A 19 0.59 5.28 13.15
C CYS A 19 0.99 6.60 12.52
N GLY A 20 0.43 6.96 11.35
CA GLY A 20 0.72 8.20 10.65
C GLY A 20 2.05 8.24 9.89
N ASN A 21 2.88 7.18 9.96
CA ASN A 21 4.17 7.14 9.28
C ASN A 21 4.03 7.19 7.76
N ASP A 22 4.68 8.15 7.13
CA ASP A 22 4.71 8.33 5.66
C ASP A 22 5.88 7.60 4.97
N LYS A 23 6.82 7.04 5.75
CA LYS A 23 8.02 6.40 5.20
C LYS A 23 7.79 4.96 4.75
N VAL A 24 8.57 4.56 3.74
CA VAL A 24 8.66 3.21 3.16
C VAL A 24 10.13 2.84 2.91
N GLY A 25 10.43 1.54 2.93
CA GLY A 25 11.81 1.05 2.82
C GLY A 25 12.59 1.19 4.13
N ASN A 26 13.85 0.73 4.16
CA ASN A 26 14.75 0.85 5.32
C ASN A 26 14.15 0.41 6.67
N GLY A 27 13.30 -0.61 6.66
CA GLY A 27 12.62 -1.11 7.87
C GLY A 27 11.35 -0.35 8.28
N GLU A 28 10.99 0.76 7.60
CA GLU A 28 9.79 1.55 7.91
C GLU A 28 8.49 0.94 7.35
N GLY A 29 8.63 0.01 6.41
CA GLY A 29 7.52 -0.61 5.68
C GLY A 29 7.90 -0.97 4.26
N LYS A 30 6.94 -1.47 3.49
CA LYS A 30 7.11 -1.81 2.07
C LYS A 30 5.99 -1.17 1.25
N LEU A 31 6.31 -0.79 0.03
CA LEU A 31 5.36 -0.48 -1.02
C LEU A 31 5.78 -1.29 -2.23
N ILE A 32 4.90 -2.18 -2.67
CA ILE A 32 5.13 -3.10 -3.78
C ILE A 32 3.96 -2.92 -4.75
N VAL A 33 4.27 -2.67 -6.01
CA VAL A 33 3.29 -2.60 -7.09
C VAL A 33 3.67 -3.67 -8.08
N GLU A 34 2.80 -4.64 -8.26
CA GLU A 34 2.93 -5.70 -9.25
C GLU A 34 1.95 -5.44 -10.40
N GLU A 35 1.89 -6.37 -11.37
CA GLU A 35 0.97 -6.23 -12.50
C GLU A 35 -0.46 -6.04 -12.02
N ASP A 36 -0.96 -6.83 -11.08
CA ASP A 36 -2.37 -6.79 -10.68
C ASP A 36 -2.61 -6.38 -9.23
N THR A 37 -1.55 -6.18 -8.45
CA THR A 37 -1.67 -5.93 -7.01
C THR A 37 -0.88 -4.71 -6.55
N PHE A 38 -1.43 -4.07 -5.51
CA PHE A 38 -0.76 -3.05 -4.72
C PHE A 38 -0.65 -3.54 -3.29
N LYS A 39 0.57 -3.65 -2.77
CA LYS A 39 0.84 -4.01 -1.38
C LYS A 39 1.52 -2.87 -0.65
N ARG A 40 0.95 -2.47 0.49
CA ARG A 40 1.54 -1.48 1.40
C ARG A 40 1.62 -2.08 2.80
N SER A 41 2.79 -2.03 3.41
CA SER A 41 2.99 -2.41 4.81
C SER A 41 3.79 -1.36 5.57
N CYS A 42 3.62 -1.28 6.89
CA CYS A 42 4.30 -0.34 7.78
C CYS A 42 4.89 -1.07 8.99
N LYS A 43 5.99 -0.54 9.55
CA LYS A 43 6.65 -1.08 10.75
C LYS A 43 5.76 -1.23 11.98
N CYS A 44 4.63 -0.51 12.05
CA CYS A 44 3.69 -0.63 13.15
C CYS A 44 2.77 -1.87 13.05
N GLY A 45 2.91 -2.68 12.01
CA GLY A 45 2.08 -3.88 11.77
C GLY A 45 0.92 -3.66 10.78
N PHE A 46 0.73 -2.45 10.25
CA PHE A 46 -0.24 -2.24 9.16
C PHE A 46 0.23 -2.99 7.90
N GLU A 47 -0.67 -3.75 7.28
CA GLU A 47 -0.48 -4.35 5.97
C GLU A 47 -1.80 -4.34 5.20
N ILE A 48 -1.74 -3.99 3.92
CA ILE A 48 -2.86 -4.10 3.00
C ILE A 48 -2.37 -4.61 1.64
N ILE A 49 -3.17 -5.45 1.02
CA ILE A 49 -3.01 -5.91 -0.36
C ILE A 49 -4.30 -5.58 -1.08
N VAL A 50 -4.18 -4.95 -2.24
CA VAL A 50 -5.30 -4.45 -3.03
C VAL A 50 -5.16 -4.98 -4.46
N ASP A 51 -6.25 -5.51 -5.03
CA ASP A 51 -6.29 -5.93 -6.42
C ASP A 51 -6.45 -4.74 -7.39
N GLU A 52 -6.46 -5.03 -8.69
CA GLU A 52 -6.65 -4.05 -9.76
C GLU A 52 -7.98 -3.27 -9.65
N ASP A 53 -9.01 -3.82 -9.02
CA ASP A 53 -10.30 -3.18 -8.78
C ASP A 53 -10.27 -2.24 -7.57
N GLY A 54 -9.19 -2.23 -6.79
CA GLY A 54 -9.12 -1.47 -5.56
C GLY A 54 -9.74 -2.19 -4.36
N LYS A 55 -10.02 -3.50 -4.47
CA LYS A 55 -10.58 -4.30 -3.37
C LYS A 55 -9.46 -4.91 -2.54
N GLU A 56 -9.65 -4.90 -1.23
CA GLU A 56 -8.71 -5.54 -0.31
C GLU A 56 -8.78 -7.06 -0.47
N ILE A 57 -7.62 -7.67 -0.73
CA ILE A 57 -7.47 -9.12 -0.83
C ILE A 57 -6.96 -9.61 0.52
N LYS A 58 -7.82 -10.32 1.25
CA LYS A 58 -7.43 -11.07 2.45
C LYS A 58 -7.21 -12.51 2.02
N GLY A 59 -5.96 -12.97 2.09
CA GLY A 59 -5.61 -14.38 1.90
C GLY A 59 -6.15 -15.25 3.03
#